data_AF-A0A3D3F006-F1
#
_entry.id   AF-A0A3D3F006-F1
#
_cell.length_a   1.000
_cell.length_b   1.000
_cell.length_c   1.000
_cell.angle_alpha   90.00
_cell.angle_beta   90.00
_cell.angle_gamma   90.00
#
_symmetry.space_group_name_H-M   'P 1'
#
loop_
_entity.id
_entity.type
_entity.pdbx_description
1 polymer ?
#
loop_
_entity_poly.entity_id
_entity_poly.type
_entity_poly.pdbx_seq_one_letter_code
_entity_poly.pdbx_strand_id
1 'polypeptide(L)'
;MNRELREAIRRALASKNLPIYSFKTPIKLKIEFHSTAMTDVVALMPGTQRLDGKTILYQHDDYAILFNALMALVTLAYATGI
;
A
#
# COMPACT_ATOMS: atom_id res chain seq x y z
N MET A 1 9.59 -21.22 21.62
CA MET A 1 10.04 -20.63 20.33
C MET A 1 10.38 -21.75 19.36
N ASN A 2 9.68 -21.84 18.23
CA ASN A 2 9.84 -22.89 17.21
C ASN A 2 11.30 -22.96 16.70
N ARG A 3 11.84 -24.17 16.49
CA ARG A 3 13.18 -24.42 15.95
C ARG A 3 13.37 -23.79 14.58
N GLU A 4 12.36 -23.90 13.71
CA GLU A 4 12.39 -23.35 12.35
C GLU A 4 12.56 -21.82 12.36
N LEU A 5 11.86 -21.14 13.28
CA LEU A 5 11.97 -19.69 13.47
C LEU A 5 13.38 -19.29 13.91
N ARG A 6 14.00 -20.04 14.84
CA ARG A 6 15.38 -19.78 15.29
C ARG A 6 16.39 -19.92 14.15
N GLU A 7 16.21 -20.91 13.29
CA GLU A 7 17.08 -21.13 12.13
C GLU A 7 16.89 -20.03 11.07
N ALA A 8 15.65 -19.59 10.82
CA ALA A 8 15.36 -18.48 9.90
C ALA A 8 15.98 -17.16 10.37
N ILE A 9 15.86 -16.83 11.66
CA ILE A 9 16.49 -15.63 12.25
C ILE A 9 18.01 -15.67 12.07
N ARG A 10 18.66 -16.82 12.36
CA ARG A 10 20.11 -16.97 12.18
C ARG A 10 20.53 -16.73 10.73
N ARG A 11 19.79 -17.27 9.76
CA ARG A 11 20.08 -17.05 8.33
C ARG A 11 19.91 -15.59 7.91
N ALA A 12 18.85 -14.93 8.38
CA ALA A 12 18.59 -13.53 8.07
C ALA A 12 19.69 -12.61 8.64
N LEU A 13 20.09 -12.82 9.89
CA LEU A 13 21.15 -12.03 10.54
C LEU A 13 22.55 -12.31 9.97
N ALA A 14 22.80 -13.52 9.47
CA ALA A 14 24.05 -13.86 8.79
C ALA A 14 24.15 -13.24 7.38
N SER A 15 23.03 -12.83 6.79
CA SER A 15 23.00 -12.20 5.47
C SER A 15 23.55 -10.78 5.56
N LYS A 16 24.71 -10.55 4.94
CA LYS A 16 25.33 -9.21 4.80
C LYS A 16 24.92 -8.59 3.48
N ASN A 17 24.77 -7.27 3.44
CA ASN A 17 24.49 -6.49 2.23
C ASN A 17 23.17 -6.84 1.53
N LEU A 18 22.09 -7.01 2.30
CA LEU A 18 20.76 -7.08 1.72
C LEU A 18 20.46 -5.77 0.97
N PRO A 19 20.09 -5.82 -0.33
CA PRO A 19 19.84 -4.62 -1.10
C PRO A 19 18.64 -3.87 -0.51
N ILE A 20 18.79 -2.55 -0.36
CA ILE A 20 17.67 -1.69 0.03
C ILE A 20 16.73 -1.61 -1.17
N TYR A 21 15.48 -2.00 -0.94
CA TYR A 21 14.44 -1.86 -1.96
C TYR A 21 14.03 -0.39 -2.06
N SER A 22 14.25 0.22 -3.23
CA SER A 22 13.93 1.61 -3.51
C SER A 22 12.91 1.72 -4.65
N PHE A 23 12.00 2.68 -4.55
CA PHE A 23 11.05 2.99 -5.62
C PHE A 23 11.60 4.08 -6.54
N LYS A 24 11.25 4.00 -7.84
CA LYS A 24 11.44 5.11 -8.77
C LYS A 24 10.27 6.09 -8.63
N THR A 25 10.57 7.37 -8.61
CA THR A 25 9.58 8.43 -8.53
C THR A 25 9.07 8.84 -9.93
N PRO A 26 7.80 9.29 -10.05
CA PRO A 26 6.76 9.25 -9.03
C PRO A 26 6.29 7.82 -8.76
N ILE A 27 6.10 7.51 -7.48
CA ILE A 27 5.65 6.19 -7.06
C ILE A 27 4.15 6.09 -7.34
N LYS A 28 3.72 5.05 -8.04
CA LYS A 28 2.34 4.85 -8.44
C LYS A 28 1.68 3.79 -7.58
N LEU A 29 0.70 4.19 -6.79
CA LEU A 29 -0.17 3.32 -6.02
C LEU A 29 -1.47 3.10 -6.79
N LYS A 30 -1.63 1.92 -7.39
CA LYS A 30 -2.88 1.50 -8.03
C LYS A 30 -3.58 0.50 -7.13
N ILE A 31 -4.82 0.79 -6.75
CA ILE A 31 -5.61 -0.05 -5.84
C ILE A 31 -6.94 -0.37 -6.51
N GLU A 32 -7.26 -1.65 -6.57
CA GLU A 32 -8.59 -2.15 -6.95
C GLU A 32 -9.35 -2.50 -5.66
N PHE A 33 -10.53 -1.90 -5.49
CA PHE A 33 -11.40 -2.14 -4.34
C PHE A 33 -12.46 -3.20 -4.65
N HIS A 34 -13.06 -3.75 -3.59
CA HIS A 34 -14.04 -4.83 -3.74
C HIS A 34 -15.33 -4.38 -4.45
N SER A 35 -15.79 -3.16 -4.17
CA SER A 35 -17.05 -2.62 -4.69
C SER A 35 -16.88 -1.20 -5.24
N THR A 36 -17.74 -0.82 -6.18
CA THR A 36 -17.80 0.54 -6.72
C THR A 36 -18.06 1.57 -5.62
N ALA A 37 -18.87 1.22 -4.62
CA ALA A 37 -19.21 2.10 -3.51
C ALA A 37 -17.99 2.40 -2.60
N MET A 38 -17.09 1.44 -2.39
CA MET A 38 -15.79 1.73 -1.75
C MET A 38 -15.00 2.75 -2.56
N THR A 39 -14.93 2.54 -3.87
CA THR A 39 -14.21 3.42 -4.80
C THR A 39 -14.81 4.84 -4.83
N ASP A 40 -16.12 4.99 -4.64
CA ASP A 40 -16.79 6.29 -4.54
C ASP A 40 -16.37 7.07 -3.30
N VAL A 41 -16.28 6.40 -2.15
CA VAL A 41 -15.87 7.05 -0.89
C VAL A 41 -14.38 7.38 -0.88
N VAL A 42 -13.52 6.48 -1.34
CA VAL A 42 -12.07 6.77 -1.39
C VAL A 42 -11.72 7.85 -2.41
N ALA A 43 -12.53 8.02 -3.47
CA ALA A 43 -12.36 9.10 -4.45
C ALA A 43 -12.57 10.50 -3.85
N LEU A 44 -13.10 10.59 -2.62
CA LEU A 44 -13.18 11.86 -1.86
C LEU A 44 -11.80 12.33 -1.38
N MET A 45 -10.81 11.43 -1.27
CA MET A 45 -9.46 11.81 -0.88
C MET A 45 -8.80 12.61 -2.01
N PRO A 46 -8.28 13.83 -1.74
CA PRO A 46 -7.60 14.63 -2.75
C PRO A 46 -6.40 13.90 -3.38
N GLY A 47 -6.19 14.14 -4.67
CA GLY A 47 -5.09 13.53 -5.43
C GLY A 47 -5.33 12.09 -5.86
N THR A 48 -6.50 11.51 -5.57
CA THR A 48 -6.93 10.25 -6.17
C THR A 48 -7.47 10.47 -7.57
N GLN A 49 -7.16 9.52 -8.47
CA GLN A 49 -7.70 9.47 -9.82
C GLN A 49 -8.41 8.12 -10.01
N ARG A 50 -9.73 8.14 -10.21
CA ARG A 50 -10.50 6.95 -10.55
C ARG A 50 -10.15 6.52 -11.98
N LEU A 51 -9.74 5.28 -12.17
CA LEU A 51 -9.39 4.72 -13.49
C LEU A 51 -10.56 3.97 -14.12
N ASP A 52 -11.35 3.28 -13.30
CA ASP A 52 -12.51 2.49 -13.73
C ASP A 52 -13.54 2.34 -12.60
N GLY A 53 -14.44 1.35 -12.71
CA GLY A 53 -15.49 1.04 -11.74
C GLY A 53 -15.00 0.80 -10.31
N LYS A 54 -13.81 0.22 -10.13
CA LYS A 54 -13.30 -0.24 -8.83
C LYS A 54 -11.85 0.18 -8.55
N THR A 55 -11.17 0.76 -9.52
CA THR A 55 -9.74 1.08 -9.43
C THR A 55 -9.50 2.57 -9.25
N ILE A 56 -8.63 2.92 -8.29
CA ILE A 56 -8.04 4.26 -8.19
C ILE A 56 -6.53 4.21 -8.37
N LEU A 57 -5.98 5.34 -8.79
CA LEU A 57 -4.57 5.66 -8.87
C LEU A 57 -4.27 6.83 -7.92
N TYR A 58 -3.24 6.67 -7.11
CA TYR A 58 -2.63 7.75 -6.34
C TYR A 58 -1.13 7.77 -6.66
N GLN A 59 -0.54 8.96 -6.74
CA GLN A 59 0.88 9.11 -7.07
C GLN A 59 1.55 10.13 -6.16
N HIS A 60 2.76 9.83 -5.72
CA HIS A 60 3.57 10.74 -4.93
C HIS A 60 5.06 10.40 -5.05
N ASP A 61 5.95 11.38 -4.88
CA ASP A 61 7.40 11.16 -4.97
C ASP A 61 7.99 10.58 -3.67
N ASP A 62 7.40 10.96 -2.54
CA ASP A 62 7.76 10.44 -1.22
C ASP A 62 6.95 9.18 -0.85
N TYR A 63 7.65 8.08 -0.57
CA TYR A 63 7.07 6.82 -0.14
C TYR A 63 6.35 6.92 1.21
N ALA A 64 6.84 7.72 2.16
CA ALA A 64 6.19 7.89 3.46
C ALA A 64 4.81 8.54 3.31
N ILE A 65 4.70 9.54 2.44
CA ILE A 65 3.42 10.18 2.11
C ILE A 65 2.50 9.20 1.37
N LEU A 66 3.03 8.45 0.40
CA LEU A 66 2.25 7.43 -0.30
C LEU A 66 1.73 6.33 0.65
N PHE A 67 2.54 5.91 1.62
CA PHE A 67 2.13 4.93 2.61
C PHE A 67 1.03 5.47 3.53
N ASN A 68 1.13 6.73 3.97
CA ASN A 68 0.06 7.38 4.71
C ASN A 68 -1.23 7.50 3.88
N ALA A 69 -1.11 7.82 2.59
CA ALA A 69 -2.24 7.84 1.66
C ALA A 69 -2.87 6.45 1.51
N LEU A 70 -2.09 5.38 1.40
CA LEU A 70 -2.59 4.00 1.41
C LEU A 70 -3.42 3.72 2.67
N MET A 71 -2.91 4.07 3.85
CA MET A 71 -3.64 3.88 5.11
C MET A 71 -4.96 4.65 5.12
N ALA A 72 -4.95 5.91 4.70
CA ALA A 72 -6.17 6.73 4.61
C ALA A 72 -7.20 6.15 3.64
N LEU A 73 -6.78 5.70 2.46
CA LEU A 73 -7.64 5.05 1.46
C LEU A 73 -8.29 3.78 2.01
N VAL A 74 -7.53 2.94 2.72
CA VAL A 74 -8.07 1.72 3.34
C VAL A 74 -9.07 2.06 4.45
N THR A 75 -8.79 3.08 5.27
CA THR A 75 -9.73 3.55 6.31
C THR A 75 -11.03 4.08 5.71
N LEU A 76 -10.95 4.88 4.64
CA LEU A 76 -12.12 5.39 3.92
C LEU A 76 -12.94 4.26 3.28
N ALA A 77 -12.28 3.28 2.65
CA ALA A 77 -12.95 2.12 2.09
C ALA A 77 -13.67 1.32 3.19
N TYR A 78 -13.04 1.09 4.33
CA TYR A 78 -13.66 0.40 5.46
C TYR A 78 -14.89 1.15 6.01
N ALA A 79 -14.84 2.48 6.05
CA ALA A 79 -15.95 3.31 6.52
C ALA A 79 -17.22 3.20 5.67
N THR A 80 -17.15 2.60 4.48
CA THR A 80 -18.34 2.35 3.64
C THR A 80 -19.28 1.31 4.23
N GLY A 81 -18.81 0.43 5.13
CA GLY A 81 -19.64 -0.51 5.89
C GLY A 81 -20.22 -1.68 5.08
N ILE A 82 -19.64 -1.99 3.93
CA ILE A 82 -20.06 -3.04 2.98
C ILE A 82 -18.91 -3.98 2.63
#